data_AF-A0A4U6VL77-F1
#
_entry.id   AF-A0A4U6VL77-F1
#
_cell.length_a   1.000
_cell.length_b   1.000
_cell.length_c   1.000
_cell.angle_alpha   90.00
_cell.angle_beta   90.00
_cell.angle_gamma   90.00
#
_symmetry.space_group_name_H-M   'P 1'
#
loop_
_entity.id
_entity.type
_entity.pdbx_description
1 polymer ?
#
loop_
_entity_poly.entity_id
_entity_poly.type
_entity_poly.pdbx_seq_one_letter_code
_entity_poly.pdbx_strand_id
1 'polypeptide(L)'
;MYTAEDALAFLLRRVRWGTWYPRAGVAVRLLRRGGGGGPGWSAFGRALGDLTLRDTVRPVLVPCYDLATRAPFLFSRADAAESPAHDFRLRDVCAATCAGGAAAAAVEVLSVDGGTRIRAVGGGAALGNPTAAAITHVLNNRREFPAAATVDDLLVISIGTGEPAGGGSGRRARAPEVARIAAEGVSDMVDQAVAMAFGHSRTSNYIRIQGTGSRRGGGGGRAPRACGGETREQAVWKAEAMLLQRSVESVLFQGRKLAGETNAEKLERFARELAKEHARRKQQQQAAQQASPGDGPPAVVSSATPKQTPHKATTSSSSASSTAGSTEAAKPEPPPPRRRRRAPAATTTKRAPAAPPHC
;
A
#
# COMPACT_ATOMS: atom_id res chain seq x y z
N MET A 1 19.44 2.83 10.17
CA MET A 1 18.13 2.13 10.03
C MET A 1 17.28 2.50 11.23
N TYR A 2 16.02 2.89 11.04
CA TYR A 2 15.11 3.18 12.15
C TYR A 2 14.58 1.88 12.75
N THR A 3 14.57 1.77 14.07
CA THR A 3 13.97 0.65 14.81
C THR A 3 12.46 0.82 14.96
N ALA A 4 11.76 -0.25 15.37
CA ALA A 4 10.35 -0.15 15.74
C ALA A 4 10.12 0.83 16.91
N GLU A 5 11.08 0.92 17.84
CA GLU A 5 11.05 1.87 18.94
C GLU A 5 11.19 3.31 18.45
N ASP A 6 12.09 3.56 17.49
CA ASP A 6 12.25 4.89 16.87
C ASP A 6 10.95 5.32 16.16
N ALA A 7 10.31 4.40 15.44
CA ALA A 7 9.04 4.66 14.77
C ALA A 7 7.92 4.96 15.77
N LEU A 8 7.81 4.17 16.85
CA LEU A 8 6.84 4.40 17.91
C LEU A 8 7.09 5.74 18.61
N ALA A 9 8.35 6.04 18.95
CA ALA A 9 8.73 7.32 19.57
C ALA A 9 8.41 8.50 18.64
N PHE A 10 8.65 8.37 17.33
CA PHE A 10 8.29 9.37 16.34
C PHE A 10 6.78 9.63 16.30
N LEU A 11 5.97 8.58 16.31
CA LEU A 11 4.51 8.70 16.38
C LEU A 11 4.08 9.38 17.70
N LEU A 12 4.54 8.88 18.85
CA LEU A 12 4.12 9.36 20.17
C LEU A 12 4.54 10.80 20.48
N ARG A 13 5.75 11.22 20.09
CA ARG A 13 6.20 12.63 20.22
C ARG A 13 5.29 13.61 19.48
N ARG A 14 4.46 13.12 18.56
CA ARG A 14 3.79 13.93 17.56
C ARG A 14 2.27 13.92 17.63
N VAL A 15 1.64 12.91 18.22
CA VAL A 15 0.18 12.88 18.30
C VAL A 15 -0.37 13.77 19.45
N ARG A 16 0.27 14.90 19.80
CA ARG A 16 -0.53 16.09 20.21
C ARG A 16 -1.26 16.61 18.95
N TRP A 17 -2.22 15.84 18.44
CA TRP A 17 -3.07 16.15 17.28
C TRP A 17 -3.91 17.44 17.49
N GLY A 18 -3.84 18.04 18.68
CA GLY A 18 -4.50 19.30 19.03
C GLY A 18 -3.80 20.58 18.56
N THR A 19 -2.59 20.52 17.99
CA THR A 19 -1.83 21.76 17.70
C THR A 19 -1.24 21.80 16.30
N TRP A 20 -1.95 21.22 15.32
CA TRP A 20 -1.48 21.29 13.93
C TRP A 20 -1.84 22.59 13.21
N TYR A 21 -2.69 23.45 13.76
CA TYR A 21 -3.02 24.75 13.14
C TYR A 21 -3.36 25.84 14.18
N PRO A 22 -2.94 27.10 13.94
CA PRO A 22 -3.39 28.25 14.74
C PRO A 22 -4.90 28.48 14.55
N ARG A 23 -5.54 29.02 15.59
CA ARG A 23 -6.94 29.46 15.55
C ARG A 23 -7.14 30.42 14.38
N ALA A 24 -8.08 30.12 13.50
CA ALA A 24 -8.53 31.07 12.48
C ALA A 24 -9.11 32.29 13.19
N GLY A 25 -8.40 33.42 13.12
CA GLY A 25 -8.83 34.65 13.76
C GLY A 25 -7.77 35.71 13.94
N VAL A 26 -6.83 35.91 13.00
CA VAL A 26 -6.14 37.20 12.82
C VAL A 26 -5.79 37.33 11.35
N ALA A 27 -6.30 38.37 10.70
CA ALA A 27 -5.93 38.74 9.34
C ALA A 27 -4.48 39.26 9.33
N VAL A 28 -3.58 38.59 8.60
CA VAL A 28 -2.30 39.21 8.18
C VAL A 28 -2.11 38.98 6.69
N ARG A 29 -1.96 40.13 6.01
CA ARG A 29 -1.77 40.34 4.59
C ARG A 29 -0.35 39.91 4.17
N LEU A 30 -0.30 39.34 2.96
CA LEU A 30 0.71 39.45 1.90
C LEU A 30 2.23 39.33 2.19
N LEU A 31 2.87 38.61 1.26
CA LEU A 31 4.30 38.56 0.91
C LEU A 31 5.21 37.63 1.73
N ARG A 32 5.33 36.37 1.28
CA ARG A 32 6.64 35.72 1.05
C ARG A 32 6.52 34.42 0.27
N ARG A 33 7.32 34.36 -0.79
CA ARG A 33 7.65 33.19 -1.62
C ARG A 33 8.44 32.18 -0.77
N GLY A 34 7.98 30.92 -0.74
CA GLY A 34 8.70 29.76 -0.19
C GLY A 34 8.55 29.54 1.32
N GLY A 35 7.98 28.40 1.72
CA GLY A 35 8.02 27.93 3.12
C GLY A 35 6.69 27.86 3.86
N GLY A 36 5.60 27.41 3.21
CA GLY A 36 4.33 27.15 3.88
C GLY A 36 4.28 25.78 4.58
N GLY A 37 5.18 25.53 5.55
CA GLY A 37 5.22 24.26 6.27
C GLY A 37 4.46 24.31 7.59
N GLY A 38 3.29 23.68 7.68
CA GLY A 38 2.66 23.40 8.97
C GLY A 38 3.56 22.52 9.87
N PRO A 39 3.26 22.33 11.16
CA PRO A 39 4.02 21.44 12.05
C PRO A 39 4.09 19.97 11.53
N GLY A 40 3.15 19.60 10.65
CA GLY A 40 3.15 18.39 9.82
C GLY A 40 4.32 18.25 8.84
N TRP A 41 4.81 19.36 8.32
CA TRP A 41 5.95 19.39 7.40
C TRP A 41 7.28 19.29 8.16
N SER A 42 7.37 20.00 9.29
CA SER A 42 8.64 20.13 10.02
C SER A 42 9.11 18.84 10.70
N ALA A 43 8.21 17.96 11.15
CA ALA A 43 8.65 16.72 11.80
C ALA A 43 9.06 15.62 10.82
N PHE A 44 8.38 15.51 9.65
CA PHE A 44 8.85 14.61 8.60
C PHE A 44 10.20 15.11 8.04
N GLY A 45 10.36 16.43 7.88
CA GLY A 45 11.65 17.03 7.52
C GLY A 45 12.76 16.70 8.52
N ARG A 46 12.51 16.79 9.83
CA ARG A 46 13.52 16.42 10.85
C ARG A 46 13.85 14.93 10.87
N ALA A 47 12.86 14.06 10.65
CA ALA A 47 13.07 12.63 10.73
C ALA A 47 13.71 12.07 9.46
N LEU A 48 13.26 12.50 8.28
CA LEU A 48 13.62 11.90 6.99
C LEU A 48 14.62 12.74 6.18
N GLY A 49 14.86 13.99 6.58
CA GLY A 49 15.80 14.87 5.91
C GLY A 49 15.48 15.04 4.42
N ASP A 50 16.49 14.83 3.59
CA ASP A 50 16.43 14.92 2.12
C ASP A 50 16.33 13.56 1.42
N LEU A 51 16.11 12.47 2.17
CA LEU A 51 15.95 11.13 1.61
C LEU A 51 14.78 11.07 0.62
N THR A 52 14.95 10.29 -0.45
CA THR A 52 13.97 10.09 -1.52
C THR A 52 13.46 8.65 -1.55
N LEU A 53 12.55 8.34 -2.48
CA LEU A 53 12.03 6.97 -2.65
C LEU A 53 13.14 6.01 -3.04
N ARG A 54 14.11 6.44 -3.86
CA ARG A 54 15.26 5.62 -4.27
C ARG A 54 16.14 5.19 -3.10
N ASP A 55 16.23 6.02 -2.06
CA ASP A 55 17.06 5.76 -0.87
C ASP A 55 16.47 4.70 0.07
N THR A 56 15.24 4.24 -0.20
CA THR A 56 14.62 3.21 0.63
C THR A 56 15.30 1.84 0.45
N VAL A 57 15.59 1.18 1.58
CA VAL A 57 16.30 -0.12 1.63
C VAL A 57 15.43 -1.27 1.09
N ARG A 58 14.11 -1.12 1.12
CA ARG A 58 13.14 -2.13 0.69
C ARG A 58 12.12 -1.50 -0.26
N PRO A 59 11.50 -2.28 -1.16
CA PRO A 59 10.39 -1.81 -1.97
C PRO A 59 9.33 -1.13 -1.09
N VAL A 60 8.89 0.05 -1.50
CA VAL A 60 7.85 0.82 -0.81
C VAL A 60 6.81 1.29 -1.83
N LEU A 61 5.55 1.27 -1.40
CA LEU A 61 4.40 1.72 -2.16
C LEU A 61 3.52 2.57 -1.25
N VAL A 62 3.37 3.86 -1.54
CA VAL A 62 2.62 4.79 -0.70
C VAL A 62 1.47 5.42 -1.48
N PRO A 63 0.20 5.21 -1.08
CA PRO A 63 -0.94 5.72 -1.81
C PRO A 63 -1.28 7.18 -1.50
N CYS A 64 -1.74 7.90 -2.52
CA CYS A 64 -2.50 9.13 -2.37
C CYS A 64 -3.54 9.26 -3.48
N TYR A 65 -4.44 10.24 -3.37
CA TYR A 65 -5.36 10.60 -4.43
C TYR A 65 -4.92 11.93 -5.04
N ASP A 66 -4.64 11.95 -6.33
CA ASP A 66 -4.23 13.16 -7.03
C ASP A 66 -5.46 13.91 -7.55
N LEU A 67 -5.64 15.15 -7.07
CA LEU A 67 -6.74 16.01 -7.49
C LEU A 67 -6.56 16.59 -8.89
N ALA A 68 -5.33 16.65 -9.41
CA ALA A 68 -5.08 17.16 -10.75
C ALA A 68 -5.60 16.15 -11.80
N THR A 69 -5.22 14.88 -11.67
CA THR A 69 -5.70 13.79 -12.55
C THR A 69 -7.03 13.18 -12.14
N ARG A 70 -7.47 13.40 -10.90
CA ARG A 70 -8.65 12.77 -10.28
C ARG A 70 -8.54 11.24 -10.27
N ALA A 71 -7.37 10.74 -9.94
CA ALA A 71 -7.07 9.31 -9.89
C ALA A 71 -6.24 8.95 -8.65
N PRO A 72 -6.29 7.68 -8.21
CA PRO A 72 -5.28 7.11 -7.32
C PRO A 72 -3.88 7.28 -7.90
N PHE A 73 -2.93 7.66 -7.05
CA PHE A 73 -1.51 7.70 -7.37
C PHE A 73 -0.73 6.92 -6.32
N LEU A 74 0.27 6.15 -6.75
CA LEU A 74 1.11 5.34 -5.87
C LEU A 74 2.55 5.84 -6.01
N PHE A 75 3.11 6.37 -4.94
CA PHE A 75 4.55 6.63 -4.86
C PHE A 75 5.25 5.27 -4.73
N SER A 76 6.07 4.91 -5.72
CA SER A 76 6.69 3.59 -5.86
C SER A 76 8.20 3.72 -5.92
N ARG A 77 8.92 2.90 -5.15
CA ARG A 77 10.38 2.79 -5.28
C ARG A 77 10.80 2.31 -6.67
N ALA A 78 10.03 1.40 -7.27
CA ALA A 78 10.34 0.85 -8.59
C ALA A 78 10.32 1.96 -9.66
N ASP A 79 9.24 2.75 -9.69
CA ASP A 79 9.07 3.87 -10.63
C ASP A 79 10.14 4.93 -10.40
N ALA A 80 10.42 5.21 -9.12
CA ALA A 80 11.50 6.10 -8.73
C ALA A 80 12.83 5.58 -9.29
N ALA A 81 13.16 4.29 -9.20
CA ALA A 81 14.40 3.73 -9.75
C ALA A 81 14.52 3.87 -11.27
N GLU A 82 13.40 3.81 -12.00
CA GLU A 82 13.36 3.93 -13.46
C GLU A 82 13.43 5.40 -13.94
N SER A 83 12.86 6.34 -13.19
CA SER A 83 12.73 7.73 -13.65
C SER A 83 12.88 8.75 -12.51
N PRO A 84 13.74 9.78 -12.65
CA PRO A 84 13.83 10.89 -11.68
C PRO A 84 12.51 11.65 -11.51
N ALA A 85 11.66 11.66 -12.55
CA ALA A 85 10.33 12.25 -12.52
C ALA A 85 9.38 11.52 -11.56
N HIS A 86 9.73 10.31 -11.11
CA HIS A 86 8.96 9.53 -10.15
C HIS A 86 9.70 9.41 -8.80
N ASP A 87 10.85 10.06 -8.64
CA ASP A 87 11.56 10.12 -7.37
C ASP A 87 11.13 11.34 -6.58
N PHE A 88 10.59 11.12 -5.37
CA PHE A 88 10.03 12.16 -4.51
C PHE A 88 10.68 12.10 -3.13
N ARG A 89 10.80 13.25 -2.46
CA ARG A 89 11.32 13.29 -1.09
C ARG A 89 10.36 12.56 -0.15
N LEU A 90 10.87 11.67 0.70
CA LEU A 90 10.04 10.85 1.60
C LEU A 90 9.17 11.69 2.53
N ARG A 91 9.66 12.85 2.98
CA ARG A 91 8.89 13.77 3.80
C ARG A 91 7.63 14.30 3.09
N ASP A 92 7.70 14.51 1.77
CA ASP A 92 6.61 15.05 0.97
C ASP A 92 5.61 13.94 0.64
N VAL A 93 6.11 12.73 0.36
CA VAL A 93 5.31 11.49 0.22
C VAL A 93 4.52 11.20 1.50
N CYS A 94 5.15 11.28 2.68
CA CYS A 94 4.48 11.14 3.96
C CYS A 94 3.42 12.23 4.19
N ALA A 95 3.71 13.47 3.81
CA ALA A 95 2.74 14.56 3.91
C ALA A 95 1.52 14.33 2.98
N ALA A 96 1.77 13.89 1.74
CA ALA A 96 0.72 13.56 0.78
C ALA A 96 -0.22 12.46 1.28
N THR A 97 0.32 11.31 1.72
CA THR A 97 -0.54 10.21 2.21
C THR A 97 -1.30 10.55 3.49
N CYS A 98 -0.78 11.47 4.31
CA CYS A 98 -1.43 11.92 5.54
C CYS A 98 -2.37 13.13 5.36
N ALA A 99 -2.42 13.73 4.16
CA ALA A 99 -3.31 14.84 3.87
C ALA A 99 -4.80 14.40 3.91
N GLY A 100 -5.76 15.30 4.13
CA GLY A 100 -7.19 14.97 4.00
C GLY A 100 -7.94 14.53 5.27
N GLY A 101 -7.61 15.09 6.44
CA GLY A 101 -8.58 15.21 7.53
C GLY A 101 -9.58 16.35 7.29
N ALA A 102 -10.63 16.48 8.12
CA ALA A 102 -11.72 17.47 7.97
C ALA A 102 -11.32 18.97 7.95
N ALA A 103 -10.02 19.27 8.00
CA ALA A 103 -9.44 20.61 7.91
C ALA A 103 -8.13 20.67 7.09
N ALA A 104 -7.68 19.58 6.46
CA ALA A 104 -6.40 19.56 5.74
C ALA A 104 -6.62 19.73 4.23
N ALA A 105 -6.18 20.87 3.69
CA ALA A 105 -6.11 21.12 2.26
C ALA A 105 -5.16 20.12 1.57
N ALA A 106 -5.36 19.92 0.27
CA ALA A 106 -4.46 19.13 -0.56
C ALA A 106 -3.02 19.66 -0.45
N VAL A 107 -2.06 18.74 -0.47
CA VAL A 107 -0.63 19.04 -0.44
C VAL A 107 -0.09 18.91 -1.86
N GLU A 108 0.71 19.88 -2.29
CA GLU A 108 1.44 19.76 -3.53
C GLU A 108 2.79 19.10 -3.28
N VAL A 109 3.09 18.09 -4.09
CA VAL A 109 4.34 17.33 -4.04
C VAL A 109 4.99 17.39 -5.42
N LEU A 110 6.30 17.61 -5.44
CA LEU A 110 7.12 17.70 -6.65
C LEU A 110 8.18 16.60 -6.63
N SER A 111 8.43 15.99 -7.78
CA SER A 111 9.57 15.10 -7.96
C SER A 111 10.89 15.86 -7.78
N VAL A 112 11.98 15.14 -7.55
CA VAL A 112 13.31 15.70 -7.32
C VAL A 112 13.77 16.56 -8.50
N ASP A 113 13.44 16.14 -9.73
CA ASP A 113 13.73 16.87 -10.97
C ASP A 113 12.70 17.98 -11.27
N GLY A 114 11.63 18.08 -10.49
CA GLY A 114 10.51 19.01 -10.70
C GLY A 114 9.61 18.70 -11.89
N GLY A 115 9.84 17.58 -12.60
CA GLY A 115 9.10 17.18 -13.80
C GLY A 115 7.68 16.70 -13.53
N THR A 116 7.42 16.15 -12.34
CA THR A 116 6.11 15.65 -11.93
C THR A 116 5.58 16.42 -10.73
N ARG A 117 4.34 16.90 -10.84
CA ARG A 117 3.61 17.58 -9.77
C ARG A 117 2.34 16.82 -9.43
N ILE A 118 2.18 16.48 -8.16
CA ILE A 118 1.01 15.78 -7.64
C ILE A 118 0.27 16.70 -6.68
N ARG A 119 -1.05 16.87 -6.87
CA ARG A 119 -1.91 17.60 -5.94
C ARG A 119 -2.60 16.59 -5.02
N ALA A 120 -1.87 16.12 -4.03
CA ALA A 120 -2.23 14.97 -3.21
C ALA A 120 -3.24 15.30 -2.11
N VAL A 121 -4.22 14.41 -1.97
CA VAL A 121 -4.99 14.19 -0.76
C VAL A 121 -4.68 12.78 -0.27
N GLY A 122 -4.63 12.57 1.04
CA GLY A 122 -4.25 11.28 1.60
C GLY A 122 -5.22 10.16 1.25
N GLY A 123 -4.73 8.94 1.35
CA GLY A 123 -5.44 7.73 0.94
C GLY A 123 -6.68 7.40 1.79
N GLY A 124 -7.00 8.14 2.85
CA GLY A 124 -8.03 7.76 3.81
C GLY A 124 -9.44 7.57 3.22
N ALA A 125 -9.85 8.37 2.23
CA ALA A 125 -11.20 8.28 1.65
C ALA A 125 -11.31 7.35 0.42
N ALA A 126 -10.22 7.14 -0.32
CA ALA A 126 -10.22 6.41 -1.60
C ALA A 126 -9.31 5.18 -1.63
N LEU A 127 -8.35 5.07 -0.71
CA LEU A 127 -7.26 4.08 -0.67
C LEU A 127 -7.00 3.60 0.77
N GLY A 128 -8.06 3.47 1.57
CA GLY A 128 -7.98 3.11 3.00
C GLY A 128 -7.43 1.71 3.28
N ASN A 129 -7.43 0.84 2.27
CA ASN A 129 -6.81 -0.47 2.30
C ASN A 129 -5.93 -0.67 1.04
N PRO A 130 -4.61 -0.37 1.11
CA PRO A 130 -3.72 -0.49 -0.04
C PRO A 130 -3.32 -1.94 -0.37
N THR A 131 -3.86 -2.95 0.31
CA THR A 131 -3.45 -4.35 0.12
C THR A 131 -3.62 -4.83 -1.33
N ALA A 132 -4.73 -4.51 -1.99
CA ALA A 132 -4.91 -4.89 -3.40
C ALA A 132 -3.88 -4.22 -4.32
N ALA A 133 -3.54 -2.94 -4.08
CA ALA A 133 -2.51 -2.24 -4.84
C ALA A 133 -1.12 -2.85 -4.62
N ALA A 134 -0.79 -3.23 -3.38
CA ALA A 134 0.47 -3.89 -3.05
C ALA A 134 0.60 -5.26 -3.73
N ILE A 135 -0.44 -6.11 -3.66
CA ILE A 135 -0.44 -7.41 -4.34
C ILE A 135 -0.30 -7.22 -5.85
N THR A 136 -1.06 -6.29 -6.43
CA THR A 136 -0.98 -5.98 -7.87
C THR A 136 0.42 -5.53 -8.26
N HIS A 137 1.05 -4.66 -7.47
CA HIS A 137 2.43 -4.22 -7.72
C HIS A 137 3.41 -5.39 -7.70
N VAL A 138 3.34 -6.26 -6.69
CA VAL A 138 4.24 -7.41 -6.56
C VAL A 138 4.10 -8.38 -7.73
N LEU A 139 2.86 -8.75 -8.11
CA LEU A 139 2.63 -9.73 -9.18
C LEU A 139 3.01 -9.21 -10.57
N ASN A 140 2.99 -7.90 -10.78
CA ASN A 140 3.31 -7.26 -12.06
C ASN A 140 4.76 -6.74 -12.14
N ASN A 141 5.48 -6.64 -11.03
CA ASN A 141 6.89 -6.24 -10.99
C ASN A 141 7.81 -7.45 -10.85
N ARG A 142 7.93 -8.23 -11.93
CA ARG A 142 8.78 -9.45 -11.96
C ARG A 142 10.27 -9.16 -11.85
N ARG A 143 10.69 -7.92 -12.10
CA ARG A 143 12.08 -7.49 -11.92
C ARG A 143 12.47 -7.50 -10.45
N GLU A 144 11.62 -6.94 -9.59
CA GLU A 144 11.86 -6.88 -8.14
C GLU A 144 11.34 -8.14 -7.40
N PHE A 145 10.32 -8.81 -7.95
CA PHE A 145 9.67 -9.98 -7.36
C PHE A 145 9.57 -11.17 -8.34
N PRO A 146 10.71 -11.73 -8.80
CA PRO A 146 10.70 -12.80 -9.81
C PRO A 146 10.02 -14.09 -9.33
N ALA A 147 10.06 -14.36 -8.02
CA ALA A 147 9.47 -15.56 -7.42
C ALA A 147 7.96 -15.46 -7.15
N ALA A 148 7.35 -14.28 -7.32
CA ALA A 148 5.92 -14.09 -7.08
C ALA A 148 5.15 -14.19 -8.40
N ALA A 149 4.47 -15.32 -8.63
CA ALA A 149 3.72 -15.53 -9.86
C ALA A 149 2.21 -15.39 -9.68
N THR A 150 1.72 -15.85 -8.53
CA THR A 150 0.32 -15.91 -8.17
C THR A 150 0.13 -15.47 -6.72
N VAL A 151 -1.11 -15.35 -6.28
CA VAL A 151 -1.43 -15.04 -4.88
C VAL A 151 -0.97 -16.15 -3.91
N ASP A 152 -0.81 -17.39 -4.39
CA ASP A 152 -0.33 -18.51 -3.57
C ASP A 152 1.16 -18.37 -3.19
N ASP A 153 1.91 -17.58 -3.95
CA ASP A 153 3.33 -17.29 -3.67
C ASP A 153 3.52 -16.15 -2.65
N LEU A 154 2.42 -15.58 -2.15
CA LEU A 154 2.44 -14.40 -1.30
C LEU A 154 2.08 -14.74 0.15
N LEU A 155 2.77 -14.06 1.07
CA LEU A 155 2.42 -14.01 2.48
C LEU A 155 2.11 -12.54 2.83
N VAL A 156 0.84 -12.25 3.15
CA VAL A 156 0.30 -10.89 3.25
C VAL A 156 -0.29 -10.62 4.63
N ILE A 157 0.25 -9.61 5.30
CA ILE A 157 -0.34 -9.02 6.51
C ILE A 157 -0.91 -7.65 6.18
N SER A 158 -2.17 -7.44 6.55
CA SER A 158 -2.88 -6.19 6.37
C SER A 158 -3.30 -5.65 7.73
N ILE A 159 -2.82 -4.47 8.11
CA ILE A 159 -3.08 -3.87 9.43
C ILE A 159 -3.93 -2.63 9.22
N GLY A 160 -5.11 -2.60 9.81
CA GLY A 160 -5.97 -1.43 9.81
C GLY A 160 -6.04 -0.73 11.15
N THR A 161 -6.53 0.50 11.13
CA THR A 161 -6.52 1.44 12.26
C THR A 161 -7.75 1.34 13.17
N GLY A 162 -8.63 0.35 12.94
CA GLY A 162 -9.84 0.09 13.72
C GLY A 162 -11.03 0.98 13.38
N GLU A 163 -12.23 0.58 13.81
CA GLU A 163 -13.49 1.32 13.56
C GLU A 163 -13.64 2.54 14.50
N PRO A 164 -14.19 3.69 14.05
CA PRO A 164 -14.57 4.79 14.93
C PRO A 164 -15.64 4.38 15.92
N ALA A 165 -15.37 4.64 17.20
CA ALA A 165 -16.40 4.56 18.24
C ALA A 165 -17.57 5.48 17.85
N GLY A 166 -18.67 4.87 17.43
CA GLY A 166 -19.93 5.58 17.24
C GLY A 166 -20.34 6.28 18.55
N GLY A 167 -20.74 7.54 18.46
CA GLY A 167 -21.39 8.28 19.54
C GLY A 167 -20.49 9.14 20.41
N GLY A 168 -19.98 10.24 19.86
CA GLY A 168 -19.51 11.37 20.68
C GLY A 168 -19.97 12.68 20.07
N SER A 169 -20.81 13.44 20.76
CA SER A 169 -21.47 14.69 20.36
C SER A 169 -20.53 15.92 20.28
N GLY A 170 -19.24 15.74 20.01
CA GLY A 170 -18.28 16.84 19.92
C GLY A 170 -18.22 17.45 18.52
N ARG A 171 -18.61 18.72 18.37
CA ARG A 171 -18.57 19.58 17.16
C ARG A 171 -17.15 19.85 16.59
N ARG A 172 -16.21 18.90 16.66
CA ARG A 172 -14.94 18.99 15.91
C ARG A 172 -15.18 18.38 14.53
N ALA A 173 -15.01 19.19 13.48
CA ALA A 173 -15.26 18.84 12.08
C ALA A 173 -14.96 17.36 11.81
N ARG A 174 -16.02 16.56 11.71
CA ARG A 174 -15.95 15.15 11.36
C ARG A 174 -16.17 15.08 9.86
N ALA A 175 -15.42 14.22 9.16
CA ALA A 175 -15.84 13.79 7.83
C ALA A 175 -17.31 13.34 7.92
N PRO A 176 -18.17 13.73 6.96
CA PRO A 176 -19.55 13.30 6.94
C PRO A 176 -19.66 11.79 7.17
N GLU A 177 -20.68 11.34 7.88
CA GLU A 177 -20.89 9.93 8.18
C GLU A 177 -20.86 9.06 6.91
N VAL A 178 -21.46 9.56 5.83
CA VAL A 178 -21.42 8.93 4.49
C VAL A 178 -19.98 8.74 3.99
N ALA A 179 -19.11 9.73 4.15
CA ALA A 179 -17.72 9.63 3.71
C ALA A 179 -16.93 8.59 4.52
N ARG A 180 -17.26 8.42 5.81
CA ARG A 180 -16.65 7.38 6.66
C ARG A 180 -17.13 6.01 6.27
N ILE A 181 -18.44 5.84 6.10
CA ILE A 181 -19.05 4.58 5.63
C ILE A 181 -18.46 4.20 4.27
N ALA A 182 -18.30 5.16 3.35
CA ALA A 182 -17.67 4.90 2.06
C ALA A 182 -16.20 4.45 2.20
N ALA A 183 -15.41 5.12 3.03
CA ALA A 183 -14.01 4.76 3.26
C ALA A 183 -13.85 3.38 3.92
N GLU A 184 -14.69 3.07 4.92
CA GLU A 184 -14.75 1.76 5.57
C GLU A 184 -15.23 0.69 4.59
N GLY A 185 -16.28 0.98 3.82
CA GLY A 185 -16.81 0.07 2.80
C GLY A 185 -15.79 -0.28 1.72
N VAL A 186 -15.00 0.69 1.24
CA VAL A 186 -13.88 0.42 0.31
C VAL A 186 -12.86 -0.53 0.95
N SER A 187 -12.53 -0.31 2.22
CA SER A 187 -11.55 -1.14 2.93
C SER A 187 -12.05 -2.58 3.13
N ASP A 188 -13.33 -2.74 3.48
CA ASP A 188 -14.00 -4.02 3.66
C ASP A 188 -14.15 -4.79 2.33
N MET A 189 -14.47 -4.08 1.23
CA MET A 189 -14.53 -4.69 -0.10
C MET A 189 -13.17 -5.22 -0.56
N VAL A 190 -12.09 -4.45 -0.32
CA VAL A 190 -10.73 -4.91 -0.61
C VAL A 190 -10.37 -6.13 0.24
N ASP A 191 -10.70 -6.11 1.53
CA ASP A 191 -10.44 -7.24 2.43
C ASP A 191 -11.18 -8.51 1.98
N GLN A 192 -12.46 -8.40 1.61
CA GLN A 192 -13.25 -9.51 1.07
C GLN A 192 -12.68 -10.04 -0.25
N ALA A 193 -12.34 -9.15 -1.18
CA ALA A 193 -11.81 -9.54 -2.48
C ALA A 193 -10.46 -10.28 -2.34
N VAL A 194 -9.57 -9.78 -1.48
CA VAL A 194 -8.28 -10.41 -1.21
C VAL A 194 -8.47 -11.74 -0.49
N ALA A 195 -9.28 -11.79 0.59
CA ALA A 195 -9.57 -13.03 1.29
C ALA A 195 -10.11 -14.12 0.36
N MET A 196 -10.94 -13.75 -0.61
CA MET A 196 -11.46 -14.67 -1.61
C MET A 196 -10.41 -15.10 -2.64
N ALA A 197 -9.53 -14.19 -3.08
CA ALA A 197 -8.43 -14.53 -3.97
C ALA A 197 -7.50 -15.58 -3.35
N PHE A 198 -7.26 -15.50 -2.04
CA PHE A 198 -6.46 -16.49 -1.32
C PHE A 198 -7.19 -17.83 -1.04
N GLY A 199 -8.50 -17.93 -1.29
CA GLY A 199 -9.24 -19.20 -1.24
C GLY A 199 -9.01 -20.04 0.02
N HIS A 200 -8.47 -21.26 -0.14
CA HIS A 200 -8.15 -22.16 0.98
C HIS A 200 -6.96 -21.67 1.82
N SER A 201 -6.07 -20.87 1.23
CA SER A 201 -4.90 -20.25 1.87
C SER A 201 -5.25 -18.96 2.63
N ARG A 202 -6.53 -18.55 2.65
CA ARG A 202 -7.00 -17.29 3.24
C ARG A 202 -6.75 -17.17 4.75
N THR A 203 -6.55 -18.26 5.46
CA THR A 203 -6.29 -18.26 6.91
C THR A 203 -4.81 -18.36 7.23
N SER A 204 -3.98 -18.89 6.33
CA SER A 204 -2.54 -19.04 6.54
C SER A 204 -1.73 -17.92 5.90
N ASN A 205 -2.05 -17.55 4.65
CA ASN A 205 -1.23 -16.71 3.80
C ASN A 205 -1.71 -15.25 3.74
N TYR A 206 -2.96 -14.98 4.12
CA TYR A 206 -3.49 -13.63 4.27
C TYR A 206 -4.04 -13.42 5.68
N ILE A 207 -3.54 -12.41 6.39
CA ILE A 207 -4.08 -12.01 7.70
C ILE A 207 -4.46 -10.53 7.69
N ARG A 208 -5.70 -10.22 8.09
CA ARG A 208 -6.16 -8.85 8.34
C ARG A 208 -6.34 -8.64 9.84
N ILE A 209 -5.61 -7.68 10.38
CA ILE A 209 -5.76 -7.23 11.77
C ILE A 209 -6.49 -5.89 11.74
N GLN A 210 -7.72 -5.89 12.25
CA GLN A 210 -8.57 -4.70 12.37
C GLN A 210 -9.09 -4.62 13.80
N GLY A 211 -8.84 -3.50 14.49
CA GLY A 211 -9.39 -3.28 15.82
C GLY A 211 -10.92 -3.19 15.78
N THR A 212 -11.61 -4.14 16.40
CA THR A 212 -13.06 -4.08 16.57
C THR A 212 -13.42 -3.17 17.74
N GLY A 213 -14.10 -2.06 17.47
CA GLY A 213 -14.85 -1.37 18.51
C GLY A 213 -16.05 -2.26 18.86
N SER A 214 -15.97 -3.00 19.96
CA SER A 214 -17.03 -3.95 20.35
C SER A 214 -18.43 -3.31 20.25
N ARG A 215 -19.23 -3.80 19.29
CA ARG A 215 -20.65 -3.49 19.09
C ARG A 215 -21.45 -4.78 19.30
N ARG A 216 -21.49 -5.29 20.54
CA ARG A 216 -22.61 -6.06 21.13
C ARG A 216 -22.18 -6.72 22.44
N GLY A 217 -23.03 -6.59 23.45
CA GLY A 217 -22.91 -7.26 24.76
C GLY A 217 -22.64 -6.26 25.88
N GLY A 218 -23.65 -6.02 26.72
CA GLY A 218 -23.49 -5.21 27.92
C GLY A 218 -22.46 -5.84 28.85
N GLY A 219 -21.43 -5.08 29.21
CA GLY A 219 -20.38 -5.51 30.15
C GLY A 219 -18.97 -5.33 29.60
N GLY A 220 -18.32 -4.23 30.00
CA GLY A 220 -16.85 -4.15 30.12
C GLY A 220 -16.01 -4.04 28.85
N GLY A 221 -15.55 -2.83 28.54
CA GLY A 221 -14.31 -2.60 27.77
C GLY A 221 -14.48 -2.30 26.28
N ARG A 222 -14.52 -1.01 25.93
CA ARG A 222 -14.26 -0.57 24.55
C ARG A 222 -12.79 -0.81 24.22
N ALA A 223 -12.50 -1.37 23.03
CA ALA A 223 -11.15 -1.41 22.50
C ALA A 223 -10.58 0.03 22.48
N PRO A 224 -9.52 0.32 23.24
CA PRO A 224 -9.05 1.67 23.37
C PRO A 224 -8.31 2.06 22.08
N ARG A 225 -8.73 3.16 21.44
CA ARG A 225 -8.13 3.64 20.18
C ARG A 225 -6.78 4.28 20.45
N ALA A 226 -5.81 4.11 19.55
CA ALA A 226 -4.64 4.98 19.47
C ALA A 226 -5.07 6.33 18.84
N CYS A 227 -5.74 7.16 19.64
CA CYS A 227 -6.05 8.54 19.32
C CYS A 227 -4.94 9.35 19.97
N GLY A 228 -3.76 9.34 19.37
CA GLY A 228 -2.55 9.64 20.13
C GLY A 228 -2.49 11.01 20.83
N GLY A 229 -1.34 11.26 21.48
CA GLY A 229 -1.26 12.11 22.67
C GLY A 229 -1.28 11.26 23.94
N GLU A 230 -1.12 9.96 23.72
CA GLU A 230 -1.09 8.89 24.69
C GLU A 230 0.37 8.63 25.06
N THR A 231 0.60 8.14 26.27
CA THR A 231 1.94 7.73 26.67
C THR A 231 2.36 6.46 25.92
N ARG A 232 3.65 6.13 25.95
CA ARG A 232 4.16 4.90 25.34
C ARG A 232 3.45 3.68 25.91
N GLU A 233 3.24 3.66 27.21
CA GLU A 233 2.57 2.58 27.94
C GLU A 233 1.12 2.42 27.48
N GLN A 234 0.40 3.54 27.27
CA GLN A 234 -0.98 3.49 26.79
C GLN A 234 -1.09 2.96 25.35
N ALA A 235 -0.18 3.37 24.47
CA ALA A 235 -0.17 2.89 23.08
C ALA A 235 0.20 1.39 23.00
N VAL A 236 1.17 0.95 23.80
CA VAL A 236 1.53 -0.47 23.92
C VAL A 236 0.37 -1.28 24.48
N TRP A 237 -0.25 -0.83 25.58
CA TRP A 237 -1.42 -1.48 26.18
C TRP A 237 -2.57 -1.66 25.17
N LYS A 238 -2.83 -0.65 24.34
CA LYS A 238 -3.85 -0.72 23.27
C LYS A 238 -3.51 -1.75 22.21
N ALA A 239 -2.25 -1.82 21.80
CA ALA A 239 -1.77 -2.81 20.85
C ALA A 239 -1.89 -4.22 21.45
N GLU A 240 -1.50 -4.42 22.71
CA GLU A 240 -1.65 -5.69 23.44
C GLU A 240 -3.11 -6.09 23.56
N ALA A 241 -4.00 -5.17 23.95
CA ALA A 241 -5.43 -5.42 24.00
C ALA A 241 -6.01 -5.82 22.63
N MET A 242 -5.52 -5.22 21.54
CA MET A 242 -5.91 -5.59 20.17
C MET A 242 -5.39 -6.98 19.79
N LEU A 243 -4.19 -7.35 20.23
CA LEU A 243 -3.61 -8.67 19.98
C LEU A 243 -4.39 -9.79 20.70
N LEU A 244 -4.92 -9.52 21.89
CA LEU A 244 -5.74 -10.47 22.65
C LEU A 244 -7.17 -10.65 22.12
N GLN A 245 -7.65 -9.76 21.24
CA GLN A 245 -8.97 -9.91 20.63
C GLN A 245 -9.01 -11.11 19.69
N ARG A 246 -10.16 -11.79 19.66
CA ARG A 246 -10.46 -12.77 18.62
C ARG A 246 -10.39 -12.10 17.26
N SER A 247 -9.69 -12.74 16.34
CA SER A 247 -9.55 -12.22 14.99
C SER A 247 -10.89 -12.19 14.27
N VAL A 248 -11.07 -11.23 13.37
CA VAL A 248 -12.25 -11.14 12.51
C VAL A 248 -11.84 -11.49 11.09
N GLU A 249 -12.60 -12.39 10.49
CA GLU A 249 -12.42 -12.83 9.11
C GLU A 249 -13.58 -12.32 8.26
N SER A 250 -13.25 -11.83 7.07
CA SER A 250 -14.22 -11.54 6.04
C SER A 250 -14.73 -12.83 5.40
N VAL A 251 -16.05 -12.96 5.32
CA VAL A 251 -16.74 -14.07 4.66
C VAL A 251 -17.57 -13.51 3.51
N LEU A 252 -17.33 -14.04 2.32
CA LEU A 252 -17.96 -13.56 1.09
C LEU A 252 -19.49 -13.54 1.21
N PHE A 253 -20.07 -12.36 0.98
CA PHE A 253 -21.52 -12.07 1.08
C PHE A 253 -22.17 -12.36 2.45
N GLN A 254 -21.39 -12.75 3.47
CA GLN A 254 -21.87 -13.04 4.83
C GLN A 254 -21.32 -12.06 5.86
N GLY A 255 -20.51 -11.08 5.44
CA GLY A 255 -19.96 -10.04 6.29
C GLY A 255 -18.74 -10.52 7.08
N ARG A 256 -18.71 -10.23 8.39
CA ARG A 256 -17.57 -10.47 9.28
C ARG A 256 -17.88 -11.64 10.23
N LYS A 257 -16.96 -12.61 10.34
CA LYS A 257 -17.05 -13.76 11.26
C LYS A 257 -15.91 -13.71 12.28
N LEU A 258 -16.21 -14.03 13.54
CA LEU A 258 -15.18 -14.21 14.56
C LEU A 258 -14.43 -15.53 14.34
N ALA A 259 -13.11 -15.45 14.28
CA ALA A 259 -12.23 -16.59 14.15
C ALA A 259 -12.13 -17.39 15.46
N GLY A 260 -11.64 -18.63 15.34
CA GLY A 260 -11.30 -19.51 16.46
C GLY A 260 -10.17 -18.98 17.34
N GLU A 261 -9.30 -18.17 16.74
CA GLU A 261 -8.00 -17.73 17.27
C GLU A 261 -7.95 -16.20 17.46
N THR A 262 -7.03 -15.77 18.32
CA THR A 262 -6.70 -14.36 18.61
C THR A 262 -5.82 -13.75 17.51
N ASN A 263 -5.75 -12.42 17.47
CA ASN A 263 -4.82 -11.73 16.58
C ASN A 263 -3.35 -12.06 16.91
N ALA A 264 -3.02 -12.27 18.18
CA ALA A 264 -1.69 -12.70 18.63
C ALA A 264 -1.30 -14.06 18.05
N GLU A 265 -2.19 -15.06 18.15
CA GLU A 265 -1.95 -16.42 17.62
C GLU A 265 -1.77 -16.40 16.09
N LYS A 266 -2.57 -15.63 15.36
CA LYS A 266 -2.39 -15.43 13.91
C LYS A 266 -1.04 -14.82 13.58
N LEU A 267 -0.65 -13.78 14.31
CA LEU A 267 0.61 -13.07 14.08
C LEU A 267 1.82 -13.96 14.38
N GLU A 268 1.75 -14.77 15.44
CA GLU A 268 2.77 -15.75 15.80
C GLU A 268 2.94 -16.81 14.71
N ARG A 269 1.83 -17.38 14.20
CA ARG A 269 1.87 -18.31 13.06
C ARG A 269 2.50 -17.66 11.83
N PHE A 270 2.07 -16.44 11.50
CA PHE A 270 2.59 -15.68 10.37
C PHE A 270 4.10 -15.43 10.50
N ALA A 271 4.57 -15.05 11.68
CA ALA A 271 5.99 -14.82 11.96
C ALA A 271 6.83 -16.09 11.76
N ARG A 272 6.30 -17.26 12.14
CA ARG A 272 6.96 -18.55 11.92
C ARG A 272 7.13 -18.86 10.43
N GLU A 273 6.09 -18.66 9.63
CA GLU A 273 6.18 -18.86 8.18
C GLU A 273 7.17 -17.88 7.52
N LEU A 274 7.16 -16.62 7.94
CA LEU A 274 8.12 -15.62 7.47
C LEU A 274 9.57 -16.00 7.83
N ALA A 275 9.81 -16.48 9.06
CA ALA A 275 11.13 -16.90 9.52
C ALA A 275 11.63 -18.14 8.77
N LYS A 276 10.77 -19.13 8.52
CA LYS A 276 11.07 -20.31 7.70
C LYS A 276 11.49 -19.90 6.29
N GLU A 277 10.72 -19.02 5.65
CA GLU A 277 11.02 -18.56 4.30
C GLU A 277 12.32 -17.75 4.23
N HIS A 278 12.58 -16.90 5.24
CA HIS A 278 13.84 -16.17 5.33
C HIS A 278 15.04 -17.12 5.47
N ALA A 279 14.96 -18.12 6.34
CA ALA A 279 16.01 -19.12 6.53
C ALA A 279 16.25 -19.92 5.23
N ARG A 280 15.17 -20.34 4.56
CA ARG A 280 15.23 -21.06 3.28
C ARG A 280 15.99 -20.25 2.22
N ARG A 281 15.66 -18.96 2.05
CA ARG A 281 16.36 -18.08 1.10
C ARG A 281 17.82 -17.87 1.45
N LYS A 282 18.14 -17.71 2.73
CA LYS A 282 19.52 -17.56 3.20
C LYS A 282 20.36 -18.80 2.87
N GLN A 283 19.81 -20.00 3.10
CA GLN A 283 20.47 -21.26 2.74
C GLN A 283 20.69 -21.37 1.22
N GLN A 284 19.70 -21.01 0.41
CA GLN A 284 19.84 -21.03 -1.05
C GLN A 284 20.93 -20.07 -1.55
N GLN A 285 21.02 -18.87 -0.97
CA GLN A 285 22.08 -17.92 -1.29
C GLN A 285 23.46 -18.45 -0.92
N GLN A 286 23.59 -19.09 0.25
CA GLN A 286 24.85 -19.69 0.70
C GLN A 286 25.26 -20.88 -0.20
N ALA A 287 24.30 -21.75 -0.56
CA ALA A 287 24.54 -22.87 -1.47
C ALA A 287 24.96 -22.40 -2.87
N ALA A 288 24.31 -21.36 -3.41
CA ALA A 288 24.67 -20.78 -4.70
C ALA A 288 26.08 -20.16 -4.71
N GLN A 289 26.52 -19.58 -3.59
CA GLN A 289 27.88 -19.03 -3.44
C GLN A 289 28.94 -20.14 -3.32
N GLN A 290 28.60 -21.31 -2.79
CA GLN A 290 29.51 -22.46 -2.67
C GLN A 290 29.59 -23.30 -3.95
N ALA A 291 28.53 -23.30 -4.77
CA ALA A 291 28.45 -24.06 -6.02
C ALA A 291 29.19 -23.41 -7.20
N SER A 292 29.87 -22.28 -7.01
CA SER A 292 30.66 -21.61 -8.04
C SER A 292 32.18 -21.63 -7.73
N PRO A 293 32.89 -22.79 -7.77
CA PRO A 293 34.34 -22.83 -7.91
C PRO A 293 34.74 -22.78 -9.41
N GLY A 294 35.81 -22.03 -9.70
CA GLY A 294 36.13 -21.54 -11.03
C GLY A 294 36.53 -22.57 -12.10
N ASP A 295 36.04 -22.33 -13.31
CA ASP A 295 36.67 -22.80 -14.54
C ASP A 295 37.65 -21.72 -15.04
N GLY A 296 38.92 -21.88 -14.68
CA GLY A 296 39.99 -21.35 -15.53
C GLY A 296 40.04 -22.18 -16.82
N PRO A 297 40.34 -21.60 -17.98
CA PRO A 297 40.37 -22.36 -19.22
C PRO A 297 41.48 -23.43 -19.14
N PRO A 298 41.23 -24.69 -19.55
CA PRO A 298 42.28 -25.69 -19.55
C PRO A 298 43.34 -25.31 -20.59
N ALA A 299 44.60 -25.36 -20.16
CA ALA A 299 45.76 -25.19 -21.01
C ALA A 299 45.75 -26.27 -22.11
N VAL A 300 45.57 -25.84 -23.36
CA VAL A 300 45.73 -26.71 -24.53
C VAL A 300 47.21 -26.96 -24.72
N VAL A 301 47.68 -28.15 -24.34
CA VAL A 301 48.98 -28.69 -24.76
C VAL A 301 48.86 -29.01 -26.25
N SER A 302 49.40 -28.15 -27.11
CA SER A 302 49.57 -28.44 -28.53
C SER A 302 50.97 -28.96 -28.80
N SER A 303 51.07 -30.25 -29.10
CA SER A 303 52.24 -30.87 -29.72
C SER A 303 52.37 -30.40 -31.18
N ALA A 304 53.61 -30.16 -31.60
CA ALA A 304 53.95 -29.44 -32.81
C ALA A 304 54.24 -30.36 -34.03
N THR A 305 53.62 -30.02 -35.17
CA THR A 305 54.10 -30.07 -36.59
C THR A 305 54.39 -31.44 -37.29
N PRO A 306 54.37 -31.55 -38.65
CA PRO A 306 54.68 -30.50 -39.64
C PRO A 306 53.83 -30.32 -40.92
N LYS A 307 53.80 -29.03 -41.33
CA LYS A 307 53.92 -28.45 -42.69
C LYS A 307 52.97 -28.88 -43.82
N GLN A 308 52.22 -27.91 -44.33
CA GLN A 308 52.32 -27.46 -45.74
C GLN A 308 51.90 -25.98 -45.87
N THR A 309 52.54 -25.30 -46.83
CA THR A 309 52.61 -23.85 -47.06
C THR A 309 51.73 -23.42 -48.28
N PRO A 310 51.84 -22.23 -48.92
CA PRO A 310 50.91 -21.10 -48.70
C PRO A 310 50.42 -20.36 -49.98
N HIS A 311 49.18 -19.87 -50.07
CA HIS A 311 48.81 -18.81 -51.05
C HIS A 311 47.69 -17.92 -50.46
N LYS A 312 47.95 -16.68 -50.01
CA LYS A 312 48.13 -15.38 -50.69
C LYS A 312 46.83 -14.68 -51.12
N ALA A 313 46.47 -13.66 -50.32
CA ALA A 313 45.83 -12.36 -50.62
C ALA A 313 44.40 -12.38 -51.26
N THR A 314 43.47 -11.46 -51.01
CA THR A 314 43.56 -10.02 -50.76
C THR A 314 42.27 -9.51 -50.09
N THR A 315 42.43 -8.52 -49.22
CA THR A 315 41.45 -7.57 -48.68
C THR A 315 40.42 -7.02 -49.68
N SER A 316 39.17 -6.83 -49.26
CA SER A 316 38.48 -5.55 -49.47
C SER A 316 37.27 -5.38 -48.54
N SER A 317 37.17 -4.14 -48.06
CA SER A 317 36.17 -3.52 -47.21
C SER A 317 34.90 -3.09 -47.95
N SER A 318 33.75 -3.10 -47.26
CA SER A 318 32.64 -2.09 -47.32
C SER A 318 31.43 -2.71 -46.59
N SER A 319 30.90 -2.17 -45.49
CA SER A 319 30.21 -0.90 -45.21
C SER A 319 28.82 -0.76 -45.84
N ALA A 320 27.83 -0.60 -44.95
CA ALA A 320 26.46 -0.06 -45.14
C ALA A 320 25.48 -0.94 -45.96
N SER A 321 24.18 -1.02 -45.71
CA SER A 321 23.23 -0.45 -44.74
C SER A 321 21.90 -1.16 -44.99
N SER A 322 21.19 -1.65 -43.97
CA SER A 322 19.88 -2.29 -44.13
C SER A 322 18.74 -1.32 -43.79
N THR A 323 17.91 -1.05 -44.80
CA THR A 323 16.69 -0.25 -44.75
C THR A 323 15.52 -1.08 -44.22
N ALA A 324 14.66 -0.40 -43.47
CA ALA A 324 13.47 -0.90 -42.80
C ALA A 324 12.40 -1.48 -43.76
N GLY A 325 11.74 -2.55 -43.30
CA GLY A 325 10.46 -3.03 -43.81
C GLY A 325 9.41 -2.92 -42.72
N SER A 326 8.44 -2.04 -42.90
CA SER A 326 7.27 -1.87 -42.04
C SER A 326 6.21 -2.91 -42.39
N THR A 327 5.61 -3.57 -41.38
CA THR A 327 4.38 -4.35 -41.53
C THR A 327 3.28 -3.75 -40.67
N GLU A 328 2.16 -3.51 -41.34
CA GLU A 328 0.93 -2.86 -40.95
C GLU A 328 0.11 -3.71 -39.96
N ALA A 329 -0.45 -3.08 -38.93
CA ALA A 329 -1.24 -3.74 -37.88
C ALA A 329 -2.75 -3.76 -38.22
N ALA A 330 -3.36 -4.95 -38.16
CA ALA A 330 -4.79 -5.15 -38.41
C ALA A 330 -5.68 -4.56 -37.30
N LYS A 331 -6.81 -3.96 -37.71
CA LYS A 331 -7.86 -3.36 -36.86
C LYS A 331 -8.73 -4.45 -36.19
N PRO A 332 -9.14 -4.31 -34.91
CA PRO A 332 -10.03 -5.27 -34.26
C PRO A 332 -11.52 -5.03 -34.56
N GLU A 333 -12.26 -6.11 -34.70
CA GLU A 333 -13.71 -6.20 -34.99
C GLU A 333 -14.58 -5.88 -33.75
N PRO A 334 -15.76 -5.24 -33.88
CA PRO A 334 -16.60 -4.85 -32.73
C PRO A 334 -17.47 -6.00 -32.18
N PRO A 335 -17.85 -5.96 -30.88
CA PRO A 335 -18.60 -7.03 -30.23
C PRO A 335 -20.11 -7.03 -30.55
N PRO A 336 -20.79 -8.19 -30.44
CA PRO A 336 -22.20 -8.34 -30.81
C PRO A 336 -23.19 -7.67 -29.82
N PRO A 337 -24.41 -7.33 -30.27
CA PRO A 337 -25.36 -6.52 -29.51
C PRO A 337 -26.01 -7.28 -28.33
N ARG A 338 -26.14 -6.59 -27.20
CA ARG A 338 -26.77 -7.10 -25.97
C ARG A 338 -28.29 -7.25 -26.10
N ARG A 339 -28.80 -8.46 -25.86
CA ARG A 339 -30.25 -8.73 -25.71
C ARG A 339 -30.82 -7.98 -24.49
N ARG A 340 -31.85 -7.16 -24.71
CA ARG A 340 -32.63 -6.49 -23.66
C ARG A 340 -33.38 -7.52 -22.81
N ARG A 341 -33.09 -7.59 -21.50
CA ARG A 341 -33.94 -8.32 -20.53
C ARG A 341 -35.19 -7.50 -20.23
N ARG A 342 -36.36 -8.12 -20.38
CA ARG A 342 -37.69 -7.60 -19.99
C ARG A 342 -37.74 -7.46 -18.45
N ALA A 343 -38.23 -6.32 -17.96
CA ALA A 343 -38.50 -6.11 -16.54
C ALA A 343 -39.79 -6.85 -16.12
N PRO A 344 -39.83 -7.51 -14.95
CA PRO A 344 -41.08 -8.02 -14.39
C PRO A 344 -41.90 -6.92 -13.69
N ALA A 345 -43.22 -7.07 -13.77
CA ALA A 345 -44.25 -6.12 -13.39
C ALA A 345 -44.29 -5.79 -11.88
N ALA A 346 -44.70 -4.56 -11.57
CA ALA A 346 -44.86 -4.05 -10.21
C ALA A 346 -46.10 -4.65 -9.53
N THR A 347 -45.90 -5.32 -8.40
CA THR A 347 -46.98 -5.77 -7.52
C THR A 347 -47.28 -4.66 -6.49
N THR A 348 -48.44 -4.04 -6.61
CA THR A 348 -48.97 -3.05 -5.66
C THR A 348 -49.41 -3.72 -4.35
N THR A 349 -48.67 -3.53 -3.27
CA THR A 349 -49.12 -3.89 -1.90
C THR A 349 -49.76 -2.68 -1.22
N LYS A 350 -51.04 -2.84 -0.90
CA LYS A 350 -51.94 -1.90 -0.24
C LYS A 350 -51.51 -1.71 1.22
N ARG A 351 -51.25 -0.46 1.63
CA ARG A 351 -50.81 -0.07 2.97
C ARG A 351 -52.04 0.03 3.90
N ALA A 352 -52.02 -0.69 5.03
CA ALA A 352 -53.04 -0.59 6.08
C ALA A 352 -52.79 0.62 7.01
N PRO A 353 -53.84 1.26 7.56
CA PRO A 353 -53.70 2.47 8.37
C PRO A 353 -53.24 2.20 9.82
N ALA A 354 -52.52 3.18 10.37
CA ALA A 354 -51.93 3.18 11.72
C ALA A 354 -52.98 3.43 12.81
N ALA A 355 -52.85 2.74 13.94
CA ALA A 355 -53.62 2.96 15.16
C ALA A 355 -53.00 4.08 16.04
N PRO A 356 -53.81 4.89 16.75
CA PRO A 356 -53.35 5.97 17.61
C PRO A 356 -52.85 5.50 18.99
N PRO A 357 -52.05 6.33 19.70
CA PRO A 357 -51.42 5.95 20.97
C PRO A 357 -52.36 6.05 22.18
N HIS A 358 -52.21 5.13 23.14
CA HIS A 358 -52.80 5.21 24.47
C HIS A 358 -51.76 5.64 25.50
N CYS A 359 -52.17 6.65 26.30
CA CYS A 359 -51.70 7.21 27.58
C CYS A 359 -50.26 6.98 28.05
#